data_AF-A0A5C6EX82-F1
#
_entry.id   AF-A0A5C6EX82-F1
#
_cell.length_a   1.000
_cell.length_b   1.000
_cell.length_c   1.000
_cell.angle_alpha   90.00
_cell.angle_beta   90.00
_cell.angle_gamma   90.00
#
_symmetry.space_group_name_H-M   'P 1'
#
loop_
_entity.id
_entity.type
_entity.pdbx_description
1 polymer ?
#
loop_
_entity_poly.entity_id
_entity_poly.type
_entity_poly.pdbx_seq_one_letter_code
_entity_poly.pdbx_strand_id
1 'polypeptide(L)'
;MTIENIDIDATLRKVEKLLSEEKGLSPAMRSMVELLVFVITLLVGRLNRNSRNSSKPPSSDPNRTRESKAKGERKAGGQKGREGVTLEKVENPDKLALS
;
A
#
# COMPACT_ATOMS: atom_id res chain seq x y z
N MET A 1 4.28 5.77 12.29
CA MET A 1 5.23 6.69 11.58
C MET A 1 5.96 7.50 12.64
N THR A 2 7.28 7.71 12.52
CA THR A 2 8.03 8.55 13.48
C THR A 2 8.43 9.89 12.87
N ILE A 3 8.19 10.98 13.61
CA ILE A 3 8.70 12.32 13.30
C ILE A 3 9.41 12.81 14.56
N GLU A 4 10.67 13.24 14.45
CA GLU A 4 11.44 13.77 15.59
C GLU A 4 11.40 12.84 16.83
N ASN A 5 11.50 11.52 16.59
CA ASN A 5 11.42 10.45 17.60
C ASN A 5 10.03 10.25 18.27
N ILE A 6 8.98 10.88 17.76
CA ILE A 6 7.61 10.70 18.23
C ILE A 6 6.89 9.69 17.33
N ASP A 7 6.38 8.60 17.92
CA ASP A 7 5.46 7.70 17.21
C ASP A 7 4.05 8.33 17.16
N ILE A 8 3.67 8.78 15.98
CA ILE A 8 2.40 9.47 15.74
C ILE A 8 1.22 8.55 16.02
N ASP A 9 1.31 7.27 15.63
CA ASP A 9 0.22 6.31 15.78
C ASP A 9 -0.03 5.99 17.25
N ALA A 10 1.05 5.83 18.03
CA ALA A 10 0.97 5.66 19.48
C ALA A 10 0.42 6.92 20.17
N THR A 11 0.82 8.10 19.69
CA THR A 11 0.37 9.39 20.24
C THR A 11 -1.13 9.61 20.01
N LEU A 12 -1.63 9.33 18.81
CA LEU A 12 -3.07 9.44 18.48
C LEU A 12 -3.91 8.51 19.36
N ARG A 13 -3.50 7.25 19.54
CA ARG A 13 -4.17 6.29 20.44
C ARG A 13 -4.20 6.78 21.89
N LYS A 14 -3.10 7.40 22.35
CA LYS A 14 -3.04 7.99 23.69
C LYS A 14 -4.04 9.14 23.84
N VAL A 15 -4.15 10.01 22.84
CA VAL A 15 -5.10 11.13 22.82
C VAL A 15 -6.54 10.62 22.85
N GLU A 16 -6.90 9.63 22.02
CA GLU A 16 -8.23 9.00 22.02
C GLU A 16 -8.60 8.42 23.39
N LYS A 17 -7.65 7.72 24.04
CA LYS A 17 -7.85 7.19 25.38
C LYS A 17 -8.13 8.31 26.39
N LEU A 18 -7.32 9.37 26.40
CA LEU A 18 -7.50 10.50 27.31
C LEU A 18 -8.85 11.22 27.09
N LEU A 19 -9.27 11.39 25.84
CA LEU A 19 -10.59 11.94 25.48
C LEU A 19 -11.78 11.07 25.93
N SER A 20 -11.57 9.76 26.07
CA SER A 20 -12.61 8.84 26.59
C SER A 20 -12.74 8.90 28.11
N GLU A 21 -11.63 9.21 28.80
CA GLU A 21 -11.56 9.27 30.27
C GLU A 21 -11.96 10.66 30.80
N GLU A 22 -11.85 11.70 29.97
CA GLU A 22 -12.16 13.08 30.35
C GLU A 22 -13.67 13.34 30.41
N LYS A 23 -14.16 13.66 31.62
CA LYS A 23 -15.60 13.85 31.90
C LYS A 23 -16.04 15.31 31.88
N GLY A 24 -15.09 16.26 31.95
CA GLY A 24 -15.38 17.69 32.07
C GLY A 24 -15.42 18.44 30.73
N LEU A 25 -15.18 17.76 29.61
CA LEU A 25 -15.06 18.42 28.31
C LEU A 25 -16.43 18.79 27.73
N SER A 26 -16.58 20.03 27.26
CA SER A 26 -17.82 20.43 26.59
C SER A 26 -18.02 19.61 25.30
N PRO A 27 -19.28 19.30 24.92
CA PRO A 27 -19.55 18.55 23.69
C PRO A 27 -18.91 19.18 22.45
N ALA A 28 -18.94 20.51 22.33
CA ALA A 28 -18.35 21.23 21.21
C ALA A 28 -16.81 21.05 21.14
N MET A 29 -16.14 21.13 22.29
CA MET A 29 -14.69 20.95 22.36
C MET A 29 -14.31 19.51 22.05
N ARG A 30 -15.07 18.53 22.58
CA ARG A 30 -14.85 17.11 22.29
C ARG A 30 -14.95 16.82 20.80
N SER A 31 -16.03 17.28 20.15
CA SER A 31 -16.23 17.11 18.71
C SER A 31 -15.12 17.77 17.88
N MET A 32 -14.64 18.94 18.31
CA MET A 32 -13.55 19.64 17.62
C MET A 32 -12.24 18.83 17.68
N VAL A 33 -11.91 18.28 18.85
CA VAL A 33 -10.70 17.46 19.00
C VAL A 33 -10.82 16.14 18.23
N GLU A 34 -11.98 15.47 18.27
CA GLU A 34 -12.23 14.26 17.48
C GLU A 34 -12.07 14.52 15.98
N LEU A 35 -12.58 15.65 15.48
CA LEU A 35 -12.41 16.06 14.08
C LEU A 35 -10.93 16.28 13.73
N LEU A 36 -10.16 16.93 14.61
CA LEU A 36 -8.73 17.14 14.41
C LEU A 36 -7.97 15.81 14.39
N VAL A 37 -8.23 14.89 15.33
CA VAL A 37 -7.64 13.55 15.35
C VAL A 37 -7.94 12.80 14.05
N PHE A 38 -9.18 12.88 13.56
CA PHE A 38 -9.58 12.27 12.30
C PHE A 38 -8.80 12.85 11.10
N VAL A 39 -8.74 14.18 10.98
CA VAL A 39 -7.98 14.85 9.91
C VAL A 39 -6.50 14.48 9.96
N ILE A 40 -5.88 14.49 11.14
CA ILE A 40 -4.47 14.11 11.31
C ILE A 40 -4.25 12.65 10.87
N THR A 41 -5.13 11.74 11.27
CA THR A 41 -5.05 10.32 10.89
C THR A 41 -5.11 10.14 9.38
N LEU A 42 -5.99 10.87 8.69
CA LEU A 42 -6.06 10.85 7.22
C LEU A 42 -4.78 11.38 6.57
N LEU A 43 -4.23 12.49 7.08
CA LEU A 43 -3.01 13.10 6.55
C LEU A 43 -1.79 12.19 6.75
N VAL A 44 -1.64 11.59 7.93
CA VAL A 44 -0.59 10.62 8.25
C VAL A 44 -0.71 9.39 7.35
N GLY A 45 -1.93 8.87 7.16
CA GLY A 45 -2.20 7.77 6.23
C GLY A 45 -1.77 8.09 4.80
N ARG A 46 -2.04 9.31 4.31
CA ARG A 46 -1.60 9.75 2.97
C ARG A 46 -0.08 9.87 2.87
N LEU A 47 0.58 10.44 3.88
CA LEU A 47 2.04 10.60 3.91
C LEU A 47 2.76 9.25 4.00
N ASN A 48 2.19 8.30 4.75
CA ASN A 48 2.78 6.99 4.90
C ASN A 48 2.71 6.20 3.58
N ARG A 49 1.71 6.42 2.71
CA ARG A 49 1.63 5.75 1.41
C ARG A 49 2.66 6.31 0.43
N ASN A 50 3.59 5.46 -0.01
CA ASN A 50 4.58 5.77 -1.02
C ASN A 50 4.68 4.64 -2.06
N SER A 51 5.39 4.89 -3.16
CA SER A 51 5.55 3.90 -4.23
C SER A 51 6.23 2.60 -3.77
N ARG A 52 6.99 2.62 -2.66
CA ARG A 52 7.70 1.46 -2.11
C ARG A 52 6.80 0.57 -1.25
N ASN A 53 5.73 1.10 -0.66
CA ASN A 53 4.77 0.32 0.14
C ASN A 53 3.38 0.14 -0.52
N SER A 54 3.19 0.69 -1.72
CA SER A 54 2.02 0.41 -2.54
C SER A 54 2.19 -0.93 -3.26
N SER A 55 1.64 -1.99 -2.69
CA SER A 55 1.75 -3.38 -3.19
C SER A 55 0.99 -3.66 -4.50
N LYS A 56 0.17 -2.72 -4.99
CA LYS A 56 -0.50 -2.85 -6.29
C LYS A 56 0.28 -2.07 -7.36
N PRO A 57 0.84 -2.76 -8.37
CA PRO A 57 1.47 -2.07 -9.48
C PRO A 57 0.39 -1.39 -10.35
N PRO A 58 0.72 -0.26 -11.01
CA PRO A 58 -0.21 0.46 -11.87
C PRO A 58 -0.67 -0.36 -13.10
N SER A 59 -0.07 -1.52 -13.37
CA SER A 59 -0.51 -2.48 -14.39
C SER A 59 -1.73 -3.33 -13.98
N SER A 60 -2.02 -3.39 -12.68
CA SER A 60 -3.10 -4.21 -12.10
C SER A 60 -4.43 -3.46 -11.94
N ASP A 61 -4.51 -2.21 -12.41
CA ASP A 61 -5.76 -1.43 -12.40
C ASP A 61 -6.75 -1.98 -13.46
N PRO A 62 -7.94 -2.48 -13.06
CA PRO A 62 -8.95 -3.00 -13.98
C PRO A 62 -9.60 -1.91 -14.85
N ASN A 63 -9.54 -0.64 -14.43
CA ASN A 63 -10.10 0.50 -15.18
C ASN A 63 -9.07 1.14 -16.12
N ARG A 64 -7.85 0.63 -16.17
CA ARG A 64 -6.80 1.17 -17.04
C ARG A 64 -7.04 0.76 -18.49
N THR A 65 -7.15 1.76 -19.37
CA THR A 65 -7.07 1.55 -20.82
C THR A 65 -5.69 1.00 -21.19
N ARG A 66 -5.64 -0.26 -21.63
CA ARG A 66 -4.42 -0.90 -22.12
C ARG A 66 -4.31 -0.65 -23.61
N GLU A 67 -3.44 0.26 -24.01
CA GLU A 67 -3.06 0.38 -25.42
C GLU A 67 -2.12 -0.77 -25.78
N SER A 68 -2.49 -1.56 -26.79
CA SER A 68 -1.60 -2.55 -27.37
C SER A 68 -0.51 -1.80 -28.13
N LYS A 69 0.75 -1.94 -27.69
CA LYS A 69 1.87 -1.44 -28.48
C LYS A 69 1.97 -2.26 -29.77
N ALA A 70 2.17 -1.59 -30.90
CA ALA A 70 2.47 -2.25 -32.16
C ALA A 70 3.68 -3.20 -31.97
N LYS A 71 3.61 -4.36 -32.61
CA LYS A 71 4.68 -5.36 -32.54
C LYS A 71 5.95 -4.74 -33.12
N GLY A 72 6.96 -4.51 -32.27
CA GLY A 72 8.25 -3.99 -32.74
C GLY A 72 8.95 -5.01 -33.64
N GLU A 73 9.74 -4.53 -34.60
CA GLU A 73 10.56 -5.37 -35.49
C GLU A 73 11.69 -6.12 -34.76
N ARG A 74 11.99 -5.71 -33.51
CA ARG A 74 13.01 -6.34 -32.69
C ARG A 74 12.50 -7.70 -32.19
N LYS A 75 13.32 -8.73 -32.40
CA LYS A 75 13.10 -10.06 -31.83
C LYS A 75 13.00 -9.96 -30.29
N ALA A 76 12.16 -10.78 -29.69
CA ALA A 76 12.08 -10.91 -28.23
C ALA A 76 13.49 -11.23 -27.68
N GLY A 77 13.80 -10.69 -26.49
CA GLY A 77 15.13 -10.79 -25.90
C GLY A 77 15.59 -12.23 -25.67
N GLY A 78 16.91 -12.40 -25.61
CA GLY A 78 17.62 -13.64 -25.32
C GLY A 78 19.12 -13.42 -25.49
N GLN A 79 19.96 -14.12 -24.72
CA GLN A 79 21.41 -14.05 -24.92
C GLN A 79 21.76 -14.69 -26.28
N LYS A 80 22.54 -13.99 -27.12
CA LYS A 80 22.96 -14.51 -28.43
C LYS A 80 23.71 -15.83 -28.23
N GLY A 81 23.21 -16.91 -28.85
CA GLY A 81 23.79 -18.25 -28.74
C GLY A 81 23.23 -19.12 -27.61
N ARG A 82 22.28 -18.64 -26.80
CA ARG A 82 21.50 -19.52 -25.91
C ARG A 82 20.25 -20.01 -26.62
N GLU A 83 20.10 -21.33 -26.68
CA GLU A 83 18.80 -21.96 -26.91
C GLU A 83 17.92 -21.75 -25.67
N GLY A 84 16.75 -21.17 -25.88
CA GLY A 84 15.77 -21.00 -24.80
C GLY A 84 15.15 -22.35 -24.47
N VAL A 85 15.41 -22.88 -23.29
CA VAL A 85 14.74 -24.09 -22.78
C VAL A 85 13.63 -23.66 -21.83
N THR A 86 12.41 -24.09 -22.11
CA THR A 86 11.26 -23.93 -21.21
C THR A 86 11.13 -25.20 -20.37
N LEU A 87 10.99 -25.08 -19.06
CA LEU A 87 10.71 -26.23 -18.20
C LEU A 87 9.33 -26.81 -18.53
N GLU A 88 9.26 -28.13 -18.67
CA GLU A 88 8.00 -28.85 -18.85
C GLU A 88 7.25 -28.96 -17.51
N LYS A 89 5.92 -28.94 -17.59
CA LYS A 89 5.09 -29.14 -16.41
C LYS A 89 5.16 -30.61 -16.02
N VAL A 90 5.60 -30.87 -14.79
CA VAL A 90 5.53 -32.20 -14.17
C VAL A 90 4.13 -32.48 -13.65
N GLU A 91 3.68 -33.73 -13.73
CA GLU A 91 2.32 -34.13 -13.34
C GLU A 91 2.05 -33.90 -11.84
N ASN A 92 3.04 -34.16 -10.99
CA ASN A 92 2.94 -34.01 -9.53
C ASN A 92 4.01 -33.05 -9.01
N PRO A 93 3.73 -31.73 -8.97
CA PRO A 93 4.69 -30.77 -8.43
C PRO A 93 4.72 -30.82 -6.89
N ASP A 94 5.92 -30.74 -6.32
CA ASP A 94 6.12 -30.74 -4.85
C ASP A 94 5.45 -29.54 -4.15
N LYS A 95 5.19 -28.46 -4.89
CA LYS A 95 4.53 -27.24 -4.38
C LYS A 95 3.46 -26.78 -5.35
N LEU A 96 2.21 -26.84 -4.91
CA LEU A 96 1.08 -26.21 -5.57
C LEU A 96 0.96 -24.77 -5.06
N ALA A 97 1.32 -23.79 -5.89
CA ALA A 97 1.00 -22.40 -5.60
C ALA A 97 -0.44 -22.14 -6.06
N LEU A 98 -1.39 -22.16 -5.12
CA LEU A 98 -2.75 -21.67 -5.35
C LEU A 98 -2.68 -20.13 -5.41
N SER A 99 -3.02 -19.58 -6.57
CA SER A 99 -3.14 -18.13 -6.82
C SER A 99 -4.53 -17.61 -6.54
#